data_AF-A0A354XKF5-F1
#
_entry.id   AF-A0A354XKF5-F1
#
_cell.length_a   1.000
_cell.length_b   1.000
_cell.length_c   1.000
_cell.angle_alpha   90.00
_cell.angle_beta   90.00
_cell.angle_gamma   90.00
#
_symmetry.space_group_name_H-M   'P 1'
#
loop_
_entity.id
_entity.type
_entity.pdbx_description
1 polymer ?
#
loop_
_entity_poly.entity_id
_entity_poly.type
_entity_poly.pdbx_seq_one_letter_code
_entity_poly.pdbx_strand_id
1 'polypeptide(L)'
;PPLYTPRNDTLIQALQITPEEQKKLKTIISKEEAAWRHAERERQRRRLAGMAERSEYLESMAATTEERRKAALELRGKGLSQRAIAKELGITQQRVSKLLKK
;
A
#
# COMPACT_ATOMS: atom_id res chain seq x y z
N PRO A 1 -6.22 13.82 45.74
CA PRO A 1 -6.36 13.15 44.42
C PRO A 1 -7.85 12.90 44.16
N PRO A 2 -8.36 12.99 42.91
CA PRO A 2 -9.75 12.64 42.63
C PRO A 2 -9.98 11.16 42.93
N LEU A 3 -11.10 10.85 43.58
CA LEU A 3 -11.43 9.49 44.04
C LEU A 3 -11.74 8.55 42.87
N TYR A 4 -12.12 9.08 41.71
CA TYR A 4 -12.39 8.30 40.51
C TYR A 4 -12.15 9.12 39.24
N THR A 5 -11.44 8.53 38.28
CA THR A 5 -11.32 9.05 36.91
C THR A 5 -12.06 8.10 35.99
N PRO A 6 -13.24 8.47 35.46
CA PRO A 6 -14.00 7.59 34.57
C PRO A 6 -13.20 7.30 33.29
N ARG A 7 -13.37 6.09 32.75
CA ARG A 7 -12.76 5.72 31.47
C ARG A 7 -13.45 6.48 30.34
N ASN A 8 -12.72 6.71 29.25
CA ASN A 8 -13.29 7.31 28.05
C ASN A 8 -14.54 6.58 27.56
N ASP A 9 -14.55 5.24 27.58
CA ASP A 9 -15.70 4.43 27.18
C ASP A 9 -16.94 4.79 28.02
N THR A 10 -16.77 5.00 29.33
CA THR A 10 -17.84 5.41 30.25
C THR A 10 -18.35 6.82 29.90
N LEU A 11 -17.45 7.75 29.59
CA LEU A 11 -17.82 9.11 29.20
C LEU A 11 -18.53 9.14 27.84
N ILE A 12 -18.08 8.36 26.87
CA ILE A 12 -18.70 8.24 25.54
C ILE A 12 -20.13 7.73 25.66
N GLN A 13 -20.35 6.70 26.48
CA GLN A 13 -21.69 6.15 26.72
C GLN A 13 -22.59 7.12 27.48
N ALA A 14 -22.08 7.72 28.56
CA ALA A 14 -22.86 8.64 29.40
C ALA A 14 -23.28 9.92 28.65
N LEU A 15 -22.40 10.42 27.78
CA LEU A 15 -22.63 11.64 27.01
C LEU A 15 -23.19 11.36 25.61
N GLN A 16 -23.42 10.08 25.27
CA GLN A 16 -23.91 9.64 23.95
C GLN A 16 -23.09 10.19 22.77
N ILE A 17 -21.76 10.26 22.93
CA ILE A 17 -20.88 10.86 21.93
C ILE A 17 -20.81 9.98 20.69
N THR A 18 -21.16 10.57 19.55
CA THR A 18 -21.16 9.89 18.24
C THR A 18 -19.73 9.71 17.68
N PRO A 19 -19.51 8.71 16.80
CA PRO A 19 -18.21 8.55 16.12
C PRO A 19 -17.74 9.81 15.38
N GLU A 20 -18.66 10.57 14.79
CA GLU A 20 -18.40 11.82 14.08
C GLU A 20 -17.92 12.93 15.02
N GLU A 21 -18.50 13.01 16.22
CA GLU A 21 -18.08 13.95 17.26
C GLU A 21 -16.72 13.55 17.83
N GLN A 22 -16.45 12.26 18.03
CA GLN A 22 -15.14 11.78 18.49
C GLN A 22 -14.00 12.25 17.59
N LYS A 23 -14.21 12.35 16.27
CA LYS A 23 -13.21 12.89 15.32
C LYS A 23 -12.83 14.35 15.61
N LYS A 24 -13.72 15.13 16.21
CA LYS A 24 -13.47 16.52 16.62
C LYS A 24 -12.89 16.63 18.03
N LEU A 25 -12.97 15.57 18.83
CA LEU A 25 -12.49 15.53 20.21
C LEU A 25 -11.01 15.12 20.30
N LYS A 26 -10.31 15.73 21.27
CA LYS A 26 -8.89 15.44 21.55
C LYS A 26 -8.72 14.25 22.50
N THR A 27 -9.54 14.20 23.55
CA THR A 27 -9.29 13.31 24.71
C THR A 27 -10.34 12.22 24.87
N ILE A 28 -11.62 12.54 24.73
CA ILE A 28 -12.73 11.59 24.90
C ILE A 28 -12.98 10.88 23.56
N ILE A 29 -12.10 9.93 23.26
CA ILE A 29 -12.14 9.11 22.05
C ILE A 29 -12.10 7.63 22.42
N SER A 30 -12.72 6.81 21.59
CA SER A 30 -12.66 5.35 21.74
C SER A 30 -11.27 4.80 21.40
N LYS A 31 -11.04 3.55 21.77
CA LYS A 31 -9.81 2.85 21.43
C LYS A 31 -9.66 2.65 19.92
N GLU A 32 -10.77 2.41 19.20
CA GLU A 32 -10.74 2.26 17.75
C GLU A 32 -10.31 3.56 17.06
N GLU A 33 -10.88 4.70 17.46
CA GLU A 33 -10.50 6.02 16.92
C GLU A 33 -9.04 6.37 17.24
N ALA A 34 -8.58 6.06 18.46
CA ALA A 34 -7.17 6.24 18.84
C ALA A 34 -6.21 5.37 17.98
N ALA A 35 -6.58 4.11 17.74
CA ALA A 35 -5.81 3.20 16.88
C ALA A 35 -5.80 3.67 15.42
N TRP A 36 -6.93 4.15 14.91
CA TRP A 36 -7.03 4.72 13.57
C TRP A 36 -6.12 5.95 13.40
N ARG A 37 -6.13 6.89 14.35
CA ARG A 37 -5.22 8.05 14.35
C ARG A 37 -3.75 7.66 14.44
N HIS A 38 -3.43 6.63 15.23
CA HIS A 38 -2.08 6.09 15.28
C HIS A 38 -1.65 5.52 13.92
N ALA A 39 -2.52 4.74 13.27
CA ALA A 39 -2.25 4.17 11.95
C ALA A 39 -2.04 5.26 10.88
N GLU A 40 -2.84 6.33 10.89
CA GLU A 40 -2.64 7.47 9.99
C GLU A 40 -1.31 8.20 10.25
N ARG A 41 -0.96 8.48 11.51
CA ARG A 41 0.35 9.08 11.85
C ARG A 41 1.51 8.22 11.38
N GLU A 42 1.42 6.91 11.57
CA GLU A 42 2.42 5.96 11.10
C GLU A 42 2.52 5.93 9.57
N ARG A 43 1.40 6.01 8.86
CA ARG A 43 1.38 6.12 7.40
C ARG A 43 2.09 7.40 6.94
N GLN A 44 1.78 8.54 7.55
CA GLN A 44 2.44 9.81 7.23
C GLN A 44 3.94 9.77 7.54
N ARG A 45 4.34 9.19 8.68
CA ARG A 45 5.75 9.02 9.05
C ARG A 45 6.51 8.20 8.01
N ARG A 46 5.92 7.09 7.54
CA ARG A 46 6.52 6.25 6.49
C ARG A 46 6.64 7.01 5.17
N ARG A 47 5.63 7.80 4.80
CA ARG A 47 5.65 8.65 3.60
C ARG A 47 6.76 9.70 3.66
N LEU A 48 6.93 10.37 4.79
CA LEU A 48 8.02 11.33 5.01
C LEU A 48 9.41 10.67 4.96
N ALA A 49 9.50 9.40 5.37
CA ALA A 49 10.72 8.60 5.25
C ALA A 49 11.00 8.11 3.81
N GLY A 50 10.20 8.52 2.83
CA GLY A 50 10.38 8.16 1.42
C GLY A 50 9.89 6.75 1.07
N MET A 51 9.10 6.10 1.94
CA MET A 51 8.46 4.84 1.57
C MET A 51 7.31 5.13 0.59
N ALA A 52 7.50 4.69 -0.66
CA ALA A 52 6.47 4.76 -1.70
C ALA A 52 5.18 4.06 -1.24
N GLU A 53 4.04 4.62 -1.64
CA GLU A 53 2.76 4.00 -1.35
C GLU A 53 2.68 2.65 -2.07
N ARG A 54 1.95 1.68 -1.49
CA ARG A 54 1.78 0.37 -2.13
C ARG A 54 1.20 0.50 -3.55
N SER A 55 0.33 1.48 -3.78
CA SER A 55 -0.21 1.83 -5.10
C SER A 55 0.91 2.23 -6.07
N GLU A 56 1.74 3.20 -5.71
CA GLU A 56 2.87 3.70 -6.50
C GLU A 56 3.91 2.59 -6.79
N TYR A 57 4.19 1.73 -5.80
CA TYR A 57 5.02 0.54 -6.01
C TYR A 57 4.39 -0.42 -7.03
N LEU A 58 3.09 -0.68 -6.94
CA LEU A 58 2.39 -1.54 -7.90
C LEU A 58 2.33 -0.94 -9.30
N GLU A 59 2.14 0.37 -9.42
CA GLU A 59 2.14 1.11 -10.69
C GLU A 59 3.51 1.07 -11.36
N SER A 60 4.59 1.35 -10.61
CA SER A 60 5.95 1.26 -11.13
C SER A 60 6.32 -0.17 -11.56
N MET A 61 5.88 -1.18 -10.81
CA MET A 61 6.03 -2.59 -11.19
C MET A 61 5.22 -2.98 -12.43
N ALA A 62 4.00 -2.44 -12.57
CA ALA A 62 3.18 -2.65 -13.76
C ALA A 62 3.83 -2.01 -14.99
N ALA A 63 4.28 -0.75 -14.88
CA ALA A 63 4.99 -0.04 -15.95
C ALA A 63 6.25 -0.81 -16.41
N THR A 64 7.09 -1.23 -15.45
CA THR A 64 8.29 -2.04 -15.73
C THR A 64 7.93 -3.37 -16.42
N THR A 65 6.81 -3.97 -16.04
CA THR A 65 6.34 -5.23 -16.64
C THR A 65 5.86 -5.01 -18.08
N GLU A 66 5.14 -3.93 -18.35
CA GLU A 66 4.68 -3.56 -19.70
C GLU A 66 5.85 -3.20 -20.63
N GLU A 67 6.85 -2.48 -20.14
CA GLU A 67 8.08 -2.20 -20.90
C GLU A 67 8.80 -3.49 -21.30
N ARG A 68 9.01 -4.40 -20.33
CA ARG A 68 9.60 -5.72 -20.60
C ARG A 68 8.76 -6.56 -21.55
N ARG A 69 7.44 -6.43 -21.49
CA ARG A 69 6.52 -7.12 -22.40
C ARG A 69 6.69 -6.62 -23.83
N LYS A 70 6.71 -5.30 -24.03
CA LYS A 70 6.94 -4.66 -25.34
C LYS A 70 8.29 -5.10 -25.92
N ALA A 71 9.37 -5.01 -25.13
CA ALA A 71 10.70 -5.44 -25.56
C ALA A 71 10.74 -6.94 -25.93
N ALA A 72 10.08 -7.80 -25.15
CA ALA A 72 9.99 -9.23 -25.46
C ALA A 72 9.22 -9.49 -26.76
N LEU A 73 8.14 -8.76 -27.04
CA LEU A 73 7.36 -8.87 -28.27
C LEU A 73 8.16 -8.41 -29.50
N GLU A 74 8.89 -7.30 -29.40
CA GLU A 74 9.75 -6.80 -30.47
C GLU A 74 10.87 -7.80 -30.82
N LEU A 75 11.56 -8.33 -29.80
CA LEU A 75 12.59 -9.35 -30.01
C LEU A 75 12.00 -10.64 -30.58
N ARG A 76 10.77 -10.99 -30.19
CA ARG A 76 10.07 -12.15 -30.76
C ARG A 76 9.70 -11.92 -32.23
N GLY A 77 9.28 -10.70 -32.60
CA GLY A 77 9.02 -10.30 -33.99
C GLY A 77 10.27 -10.35 -34.87
N LYS A 78 11.44 -10.06 -34.29
CA LYS A 78 12.76 -10.23 -34.94
C LYS A 78 13.18 -11.70 -35.12
N GLY A 79 12.35 -12.67 -34.71
CA GLY A 79 12.60 -14.09 -34.88
C GLY A 79 13.43 -14.76 -33.78
N LEU A 80 13.74 -14.05 -32.69
CA LEU A 80 14.55 -14.62 -31.61
C LEU A 80 13.79 -15.73 -30.85
N SER A 81 14.53 -16.74 -30.41
CA SER A 81 14.02 -17.79 -29.52
C SER A 81 13.79 -17.21 -28.12
N GLN A 82 12.86 -17.79 -27.34
CA GLN A 82 12.60 -17.35 -25.97
C GLN A 82 13.84 -17.41 -25.07
N ARG A 83 14.77 -18.35 -25.34
CA ARG A 83 16.05 -18.45 -24.62
C ARG A 83 16.99 -17.30 -24.95
N ALA A 84 17.02 -16.87 -26.21
CA ALA A 84 17.83 -15.71 -26.63
C ALA A 84 17.24 -14.41 -26.05
N ILE A 85 15.92 -14.25 -26.07
CA ILE A 85 15.23 -13.10 -25.45
C ILE A 85 15.50 -13.02 -23.95
N ALA A 86 15.46 -14.17 -23.26
CA ALA A 86 15.78 -14.26 -21.84
C ALA A 86 17.21 -13.78 -21.53
N LYS A 87 18.19 -14.17 -22.36
CA LYS A 87 19.58 -13.74 -22.23
C LYS A 87 19.72 -12.24 -22.47
N GLU A 88 19.05 -11.70 -23.49
CA GLU A 88 19.09 -10.27 -23.84
C GLU A 88 18.47 -9.39 -22.76
N LEU A 89 17.32 -9.80 -22.20
CA LEU A 89 16.60 -9.03 -21.18
C LEU A 89 17.09 -9.31 -19.74
N GLY A 90 18.06 -10.22 -19.56
CA GLY A 90 18.57 -10.61 -18.25
C GLY A 90 17.53 -11.27 -17.33
N ILE A 91 16.52 -11.94 -17.90
CA ILE A 91 15.42 -12.58 -17.15
C ILE A 91 15.34 -14.08 -17.46
N THR A 92 14.57 -14.83 -16.67
CA THR A 92 14.39 -16.26 -16.92
C THR A 92 13.50 -16.54 -18.13
N GLN A 93 13.70 -17.67 -18.80
CA GLN A 93 12.86 -18.09 -19.92
C GLN A 93 11.39 -18.25 -19.50
N GLN A 94 11.11 -18.71 -18.28
CA GLN A 94 9.76 -18.77 -17.72
C GLN A 94 9.10 -17.38 -17.62
N ARG A 95 9.86 -16.33 -17.25
CA ARG A 95 9.35 -14.96 -17.20
C ARG A 95 9.04 -14.44 -18.60
N VAL A 96 9.90 -14.73 -19.60
CA VAL A 96 9.62 -14.41 -21.02
C VAL A 96 8.34 -15.09 -21.49
N SER A 97 8.16 -16.38 -21.18
CA SER A 97 6.94 -17.12 -21.52
C SER A 97 5.68 -16.47 -20.93
N LYS A 98 5.74 -16.02 -19.67
CA LYS A 98 4.63 -15.30 -19.03
C LYS A 98 4.35 -13.94 -19.68
N LEU A 99 5.37 -13.18 -20.06
CA LEU A 99 5.22 -11.88 -20.74
C LEU A 99 4.59 -12.01 -22.14
N LEU A 100 4.95 -13.07 -22.86
CA LEU A 100 4.42 -13.35 -24.20
C LEU A 100 3.02 -14.00 -24.20
N LYS A 101 2.56 -14.52 -23.05
CA LYS A 101 1.21 -15.07 -22.91
C LYS A 101 0.21 -13.90 -22.86
N LYS A 102 -0.95 -14.06 -23.51
CA LYS A 102 -2.03 -13.06 -23.48
C LYS A 102 -2.54 -12.86 -22.07
#